data_AF-A0A1E4GYG0-F1
#
_entry.id   AF-A0A1E4GYG0-F1
#
_cell.length_a   1.000
_cell.length_b   1.000
_cell.length_c   1.000
_cell.angle_alpha   90.00
_cell.angle_beta   90.00
_cell.angle_gamma   90.00
#
_symmetry.space_group_name_H-M   'P 1'
#
loop_
_entity.id
_entity.type
_entity.pdbx_description
1 polymer ?
#
loop_
_entity_poly.entity_id
_entity_poly.type
_entity_poly.pdbx_seq_one_letter_code
_entity_poly.pdbx_strand_id
1 'polypeptide(L)' 'MDIRQLVDIAIDEDPRAPCLWVPSELFPELCAAIGQQPNLVGAVIYRNKTIRDGGPYCDITTRAP' A
#
# COMPACT_ATOMS: atom_id res chain seq x y z
N MET A 1 12.22 -6.17 8.36
CA MET A 1 11.94 -4.98 7.54
C MET A 1 10.46 -4.70 7.73
N ASP A 2 10.11 -3.50 8.19
CA ASP A 2 8.72 -3.12 8.48
C ASP A 2 7.94 -2.98 7.16
N ILE A 3 6.64 -3.33 7.14
CA ILE A 3 5.76 -3.13 5.98
C ILE A 3 5.80 -1.68 5.49
N ARG A 4 5.92 -0.71 6.39
CA ARG A 4 6.08 0.70 6.02
C ARG A 4 7.33 0.93 5.18
N GLN A 5 8.46 0.30 5.53
CA GLN A 5 9.71 0.41 4.79
C GLN A 5 9.62 -0.24 3.41
N LEU A 6 8.95 -1.39 3.31
CA LEU A 6 8.73 -2.07 2.03
C LEU A 6 7.85 -1.22 1.09
N VAL A 7 6.80 -0.61 1.64
CA VAL A 7 5.94 0.33 0.90
C VAL A 7 6.71 1.58 0.49
N ASP A 8 7.51 2.16 1.38
CA ASP A 8 8.35 3.32 1.06
C ASP A 8 9.28 3.02 -0.13
N ILE A 9 9.91 1.85 -0.15
CA ILE A 9 10.78 1.42 -1.26
C ILE A 9 9.98 1.24 -2.55
N ALA A 10 8.84 0.54 -2.52
CA ALA A 10 8.02 0.35 -3.72
C ALA A 10 7.54 1.69 -4.33
N ILE A 11 7.27 2.68 -3.48
CA ILE A 11 6.93 4.05 -3.91
C ILE A 11 8.12 4.74 -4.58
N ASP A 12 9.31 4.59 -4.00
CA ASP A 12 10.53 5.21 -4.50
C ASP A 12 11.04 4.54 -5.79
N GLU A 13 10.78 3.24 -5.98
CA GLU A 13 11.10 2.48 -7.21
C GLU A 13 10.21 2.87 -8.40
N ASP A 14 8.93 3.15 -8.18
CA ASP A 14 8.00 3.62 -9.21
C ASP A 14 7.25 4.89 -8.74
N PRO A 15 7.92 6.05 -8.79
CA PRO A 15 7.36 7.31 -8.32
C PRO A 15 6.20 7.80 -9.19
N ARG A 16 6.05 7.31 -10.42
CA ARG A 16 5.02 7.76 -11.37
C ARG A 16 3.70 7.01 -11.25
N ALA A 17 3.70 5.79 -10.71
CA ALA A 17 2.46 5.04 -10.52
C ALA A 17 1.52 5.74 -9.51
N PRO A 18 0.25 6.03 -9.84
CA PRO A 18 -0.65 6.71 -8.90
C PRO A 18 -1.11 5.80 -7.74
N CYS A 19 -1.04 4.48 -7.94
CA CYS A 19 -1.56 3.47 -7.03
C CYS A 19 -0.48 2.48 -6.61
N LEU A 20 -0.62 1.95 -5.40
CA LEU A 20 0.14 0.83 -4.87
C LEU A 20 -0.84 -0.17 -4.26
N TRP A 21 -0.63 -1.45 -4.53
CA TRP A 21 -1.41 -2.55 -3.99
C TRP A 21 -0.58 -3.30 -2.96
N VAL A 22 -1.19 -3.61 -1.83
CA VAL A 22 -0.55 -4.26 -0.69
C VAL A 22 -1.32 -5.54 -0.36
N PRO A 23 -0.64 -6.64 0.02
CA PRO A 23 -1.31 -7.89 0.33
C PRO A 23 -2.33 -7.71 1.46
N SER A 24 -3.48 -8.38 1.36
CA SER A 24 -4.57 -8.26 2.35
C SER A 24 -4.09 -8.53 3.78
N GLU A 25 -3.15 -9.46 3.94
CA GLU A 25 -2.53 -9.82 5.22
C GLU A 25 -1.66 -8.70 5.82
N LEU A 26 -1.08 -7.82 4.99
CA LEU A 26 -0.18 -6.73 5.41
C LEU A 26 -0.86 -5.36 5.39
N PHE A 27 -2.01 -5.22 4.72
CA PHE A 27 -2.70 -3.94 4.60
C PHE A 27 -3.17 -3.36 5.96
N PRO A 28 -3.73 -4.14 6.90
CA PRO A 28 -4.04 -3.64 8.24
C PRO A 28 -2.80 -3.22 9.04
N GLU A 29 -1.70 -3.96 8.89
CA GLU A 29 -0.42 -3.65 9.55
C GLU A 29 0.13 -2.32 9.03
N LEU A 30 0.09 -2.11 7.71
CA LEU A 30 0.46 -0.83 7.10
C LEU A 30 -0.40 0.31 7.63
N CYS A 31 -1.73 0.14 7.65
CA CYS A 31 -2.66 1.15 8.15
C CYS A 31 -2.32 1.57 9.59
N ALA A 32 -2.03 0.59 10.46
CA ALA A 32 -1.57 0.85 11.83
C ALA A 32 -0.22 1.58 11.85
N ALA A 33 0.75 1.17 11.03
CA ALA A 33 2.09 1.75 10.98
C ALA A 33 2.11 3.21 10.48
N ILE A 34 1.18 3.58 9.59
CA ILE A 34 1.03 4.96 9.08
C ILE A 34 0.03 5.79 9.90
N GLY A 35 -0.66 5.18 10.87
CA GLY A 35 -1.68 5.83 11.69
C GLY A 35 -2.91 6.29 10.89
N GLN A 36 -3.27 5.58 9.83
CA GLN A 36 -4.44 5.89 9.00
C GLN A 36 -5.42 4.72 8.96
N GLN A 37 -6.68 5.05 8.65
CA GLN A 37 -7.72 4.06 8.38
C GLN A 37 -8.14 4.15 6.92
N PRO A 38 -8.49 3.01 6.29
CA PRO A 38 -9.08 3.02 4.95
C PRO A 38 -10.33 3.89 4.89
N ASN A 39 -10.48 4.62 3.78
CA ASN A 39 -11.67 5.42 3.50
C ASN A 39 -12.86 4.54 3.05
N LEU A 40 -13.98 5.16 2.67
CA LEU A 40 -15.21 4.47 2.25
C LEU A 40 -15.01 3.46 1.09
N VAL A 41 -13.98 3.64 0.25
CA VAL A 41 -13.67 2.76 -0.88
C VAL A 41 -12.52 1.78 -0.57
N GLY A 42 -12.10 1.67 0.70
CA GLY A 42 -11.06 0.74 1.13
C GLY A 42 -9.64 1.15 0.76
N ALA A 43 -9.36 2.45 0.63
CA ALA A 43 -8.04 2.96 0.27
C ALA A 43 -7.48 3.94 1.31
N VAL A 44 -6.15 4.04 1.40
CA VAL A 44 -5.43 5.05 2.20
C VAL A 44 -4.53 5.90 1.31
N ILE A 45 -4.26 7.15 1.71
CA ILE A 45 -3.35 8.05 0.99
C ILE A 45 -2.05 8.18 1.77
N TYR A 46 -0.96 7.67 1.19
CA TYR A 46 0.36 7.71 1.81
C TYR A 46 1.40 8.10 0.76
N ARG A 47 2.25 9.10 1.10
CA ARG A 47 3.29 9.65 0.21
C ARG A 47 2.81 9.96 -1.21
N ASN A 48 1.64 10.62 -1.34
CA ASN A 48 1.01 10.98 -2.61
C ASN A 48 0.59 9.78 -3.49
N LYS A 49 0.46 8.59 -2.91
CA LYS A 49 -0.04 7.38 -3.58
C LYS A 49 -1.38 6.96 -2.99
N THR A 50 -2.22 6.40 -3.83
CA THR A 50 -3.41 5.67 -3.37
C THR A 50 -3.01 4.23 -3.07
N ILE A 51 -3.00 3.84 -1.80
CA ILE A 51 -2.70 2.47 -1.40
C ILE A 51 -4.00 1.70 -1.19
N ARG A 52 -4.06 0.50 -1.77
CA ARG A 52 -5.24 -0.37 -1.77
C ARG A 52 -4.88 -1.79 -1.35
N ASP A 53 -5.87 -2.51 -0.87
CA ASP A 53 -5.80 -3.96 -0.70
C ASP A 53 -5.74 -4.64 -2.08
N GLY A 54 -4.67 -5.39 -2.33
CA GLY A 54 -4.41 -6.12 -3.57
C GLY A 54 -4.94 -7.56 -3.59
N GLY A 55 -5.54 -8.02 -2.49
CA GLY A 55 -5.99 -9.39 -2.33
C GLY A 55 -4.95 -10.31 -1.66
N PRO A 56 -5.36 -11.54 -1.30
CA PRO A 56 -4.49 -12.51 -0.65
C PRO A 56 -3.41 -12.99 -1.62
N TYR A 57 -2.20 -13.25 -1.10
CA TYR A 57 -1.06 -13.75 -1.87
C TYR A 57 -0.58 -12.83 -3.01
N CYS A 58 -1.04 -11.57 -3.07
CA CYS A 58 -0.46 -10.60 -3.99
C CYS A 58 0.91 -10.16 -3.46
N ASP A 59 1.75 -9.60 -4.33
CA ASP A 59 2.95 -8.88 -3.90
C ASP A 59 2.63 -7.40 -3.67
N ILE A 60 3.54 -6.65 -3.04
CA ILE A 60 3.48 -5.19 -3.06
C ILE A 60 3.80 -4.73 -4.49
N THR A 61 2.83 -4.11 -5.16
CA THR A 61 2.96 -3.83 -6.60
C THR A 61 2.27 -2.53 -7.01
N THR A 62 2.85 -1.83 -7.98
CA THR A 62 2.22 -0.67 -8.63
C THR A 62 1.36 -1.05 -9.83
N ARG A 63 1.37 -2.33 -10.22
CA ARG A 63 0.48 -2.87 -11.27
C ARG A 63 -0.80 -3.35 -10.60
N ALA A 64 -1.95 -3.02 -11.20
CA ALA A 64 -3.22 -3.55 -10.72
C ALA A 64 -3.18 -5.09 -10.78
N PRO A 65 -3.41 -5.79 -9.64
CA PRO A 65 -3.56 -7.24 -9.62
C PRO A 65 -4.86 -7.69 -10.30
#